data_AF-A0AA90NA79-F1
#
_entry.id   AF-A0AA90NA79-F1
#
_cell.length_a   1.000
_cell.length_b   1.000
_cell.length_c   1.000
_cell.angle_alpha   90.00
_cell.angle_beta   90.00
_cell.angle_gamma   90.00
#
_symmetry.space_group_name_H-M   'P 1'
#
loop_
_entity.id
_entity.type
_entity.pdbx_description
1 polymer ?
#
loop_
_entity_poly.entity_id
_entity_poly.type
_entity_poly.pdbx_seq_one_letter_code
_entity_poly.pdbx_strand_id
1 'polypeptide(L)'
;MEIPKVLAAPARLGLAAAGLGLAAAEQTAAMARDVVGMAADRLDPEADKDVRHENIVTAVQRVPFIVHRMSDLLSAGGAIDRLVGEQGAGHRVADLFDEDGPVDRVIKPGGPLDRATREGGIVETFTAEDGVMQRLADMTDALNRLTPTISAMNQRIVDIEGVVGAANTVAEPVGDLLSSLPKFALRTASEVARAAGQPPRRARPAAVVDAEVAEIEVTDVRDAGDH
;
A
#
# COMPACT_ATOMS: atom_id res chain seq x y z
N MET A 1 60.59 -68.83 -59.29
CA MET A 1 60.15 -69.31 -57.96
C MET A 1 58.99 -68.44 -57.53
N GLU A 2 57.80 -69.03 -57.39
CA GLU A 2 56.56 -68.34 -57.04
C GLU A 2 56.33 -68.34 -55.52
N ILE A 3 55.82 -67.24 -54.98
CA ILE A 3 55.48 -67.08 -53.56
C ILE A 3 54.01 -67.47 -53.37
N PRO A 4 53.64 -68.40 -52.46
CA PRO A 4 52.26 -68.83 -52.31
C PRO A 4 51.43 -67.86 -51.44
N LYS A 5 50.19 -67.65 -51.89
CA LYS A 5 49.11 -66.87 -51.27
C LYS A 5 48.49 -67.62 -50.09
N VAL A 6 48.75 -67.20 -48.84
CA VAL A 6 48.03 -67.74 -47.64
C VAL A 6 47.63 -66.64 -46.64
N LEU A 7 47.29 -65.44 -47.09
CA LEU A 7 46.91 -64.35 -46.17
C LEU A 7 45.65 -63.61 -46.65
N ALA A 8 44.49 -64.29 -46.64
CA ALA A 8 43.20 -63.65 -46.99
C ALA A 8 41.94 -64.38 -46.45
N ALA A 9 41.96 -64.98 -45.25
CA ALA A 9 40.86 -65.87 -44.83
C ALA A 9 40.22 -65.72 -43.41
N PRO A 10 40.19 -64.54 -42.73
CA PRO A 10 39.24 -64.38 -41.59
C PRO A 10 38.09 -63.37 -41.78
N ALA A 11 38.13 -62.46 -42.77
CA ALA A 11 37.20 -61.31 -42.77
C ALA A 11 35.75 -61.60 -43.21
N ARG A 12 35.46 -62.73 -43.86
CA ARG A 12 34.13 -63.01 -44.44
C ARG A 12 33.14 -63.73 -43.52
N LEU A 13 33.61 -64.34 -42.43
CA LEU A 13 32.74 -65.09 -41.52
C LEU A 13 31.94 -64.18 -40.57
N GLY A 14 32.43 -62.96 -40.28
CA GLY A 14 31.74 -62.01 -39.40
C GLY A 14 30.55 -61.28 -40.03
N LEU A 15 30.53 -61.10 -41.35
CA LEU A 15 29.50 -60.30 -42.05
C LEU A 15 28.15 -61.02 -42.17
N ALA A 16 28.15 -62.35 -42.29
CA ALA A 16 26.94 -63.15 -42.48
C ALA A 16 26.10 -63.27 -41.20
N ALA A 17 26.73 -63.31 -40.02
CA ALA A 17 26.04 -63.33 -38.73
C ALA A 17 25.35 -61.99 -38.42
N ALA A 18 25.95 -60.86 -38.85
CA ALA A 18 25.35 -59.54 -38.72
C ALA A 18 24.09 -59.37 -39.61
N GLY A 19 24.09 -59.95 -40.82
CA GLY A 19 22.95 -59.86 -41.74
C GLY A 19 21.68 -60.56 -41.25
N LEU A 20 21.81 -61.70 -40.57
CA LEU A 20 20.68 -62.42 -39.98
C LEU A 20 20.10 -61.69 -38.76
N GLY A 21 20.94 -61.05 -37.95
CA GLY A 21 20.49 -60.23 -36.83
C GLY A 21 19.70 -59.00 -37.28
N LEU A 22 20.10 -58.37 -38.39
CA LEU A 22 19.42 -57.19 -38.93
C LEU A 22 18.02 -57.53 -39.48
N ALA A 23 17.88 -58.65 -40.21
CA ALA A 23 16.58 -59.08 -40.73
C ALA A 23 15.57 -59.39 -39.60
N ALA A 24 16.03 -60.01 -38.51
CA ALA A 24 15.20 -60.26 -37.33
C ALA A 24 14.79 -58.94 -36.64
N ALA A 25 15.69 -57.96 -36.57
CA ALA A 25 15.38 -56.64 -36.03
C ALA A 25 14.37 -55.87 -36.90
N GLU A 26 14.49 -55.93 -38.24
CA GLU A 26 13.54 -55.34 -39.18
C GLU A 26 12.15 -55.95 -39.05
N GLN A 27 12.06 -57.28 -38.94
CA GLN A 27 10.79 -57.98 -38.73
C GLN A 27 10.14 -57.56 -37.40
N THR A 28 10.94 -57.41 -36.34
CA THR A 28 10.44 -56.97 -35.03
C THR A 28 9.96 -55.52 -35.07
N ALA A 29 10.67 -54.64 -35.78
CA ALA A 29 10.26 -53.25 -35.97
C ALA A 29 8.98 -53.12 -36.82
N ALA A 30 8.81 -53.98 -37.84
CA ALA A 30 7.60 -54.04 -38.64
C ALA A 30 6.38 -54.45 -37.80
N MET A 31 6.53 -55.50 -36.98
CA MET A 31 5.47 -55.94 -36.05
C MET A 31 5.12 -54.86 -35.02
N ALA A 32 6.12 -54.16 -34.48
CA ALA A 32 5.90 -53.07 -33.53
C ALA A 32 5.11 -51.90 -34.15
N ARG A 33 5.41 -51.52 -35.40
CA ARG A 33 4.65 -50.49 -36.13
C ARG A 33 3.19 -50.90 -36.36
N ASP A 34 2.94 -52.16 -36.71
CA ASP A 34 1.60 -52.69 -36.93
C ASP A 34 0.74 -52.62 -35.65
N VAL A 35 1.32 -53.01 -34.52
CA VAL A 35 0.67 -52.95 -33.20
C VAL A 35 0.39 -51.49 -32.79
N VAL A 36 1.35 -50.58 -33.01
CA VAL A 36 1.17 -49.14 -32.74
C VAL A 36 0.08 -48.56 -33.62
N GLY A 37 0.00 -48.94 -34.91
CA GLY A 37 -1.07 -48.53 -35.81
C GLY A 37 -2.45 -49.00 -35.32
N MET A 38 -2.57 -50.26 -34.87
CA MET A 38 -3.81 -50.79 -34.29
C MET A 38 -4.22 -50.10 -32.97
N ALA A 39 -3.26 -49.64 -32.18
CA ALA A 39 -3.53 -48.87 -30.96
C ALA A 39 -3.96 -47.44 -31.29
N ALA A 40 -3.32 -46.81 -32.29
CA ALA A 40 -3.64 -45.46 -32.75
C ALA A 40 -5.05 -45.38 -33.37
N ASP A 41 -5.46 -46.38 -34.17
CA ASP A 41 -6.81 -46.44 -34.76
C ASP A 41 -7.92 -46.55 -33.70
N ARG A 42 -7.61 -47.05 -32.50
CA ARG A 42 -8.56 -47.06 -31.37
C ARG A 42 -8.63 -45.74 -30.61
N LEU A 43 -7.56 -44.94 -30.64
CA LEU A 43 -7.45 -43.73 -29.83
C LEU A 43 -8.19 -42.54 -30.46
N ASP A 44 -8.22 -42.47 -31.78
CA ASP A 44 -8.91 -41.40 -32.52
C ASP A 44 -9.35 -41.90 -33.92
N PRO A 45 -10.53 -42.53 -34.05
CA PRO A 45 -10.94 -43.20 -35.30
C PRO A 45 -11.31 -42.23 -36.44
N GLU A 46 -11.67 -40.97 -36.13
CA GLU A 46 -12.23 -39.99 -37.08
C GLU A 46 -11.18 -39.08 -37.74
N ALA A 47 -9.95 -39.03 -37.22
CA ALA A 47 -8.88 -38.22 -37.80
C ALA A 47 -8.34 -38.79 -39.13
N ASP A 48 -7.90 -37.91 -40.04
CA ASP A 48 -7.21 -38.34 -41.26
C ASP A 48 -5.92 -39.10 -40.89
N LYS A 49 -5.60 -40.18 -41.61
CA LYS A 49 -4.45 -41.04 -41.33
C LYS A 49 -3.13 -40.28 -41.40
N ASP A 50 -3.02 -39.31 -42.32
CA ASP A 50 -1.81 -38.48 -42.45
C ASP A 50 -1.66 -37.52 -41.26
N VAL A 51 -2.77 -36.94 -40.79
CA VAL A 51 -2.82 -36.09 -39.60
C VAL A 51 -2.53 -36.89 -38.33
N ARG A 52 -3.01 -38.14 -38.22
CA ARG A 52 -2.65 -39.05 -37.11
C ARG A 52 -1.15 -39.33 -37.08
N HIS A 53 -0.54 -39.66 -38.21
CA HIS A 53 0.91 -39.94 -38.27
C HIS A 53 1.74 -38.71 -37.90
N GLU A 54 1.38 -37.53 -38.41
CA GLU A 54 2.07 -36.28 -38.07
C GLU A 54 1.94 -35.91 -36.60
N ASN A 55 0.73 -36.06 -36.03
CA ASN A 55 0.48 -35.86 -34.59
C ASN A 55 1.30 -36.85 -33.74
N ILE A 56 1.38 -38.12 -34.14
CA ILE A 56 2.18 -39.14 -33.44
C ILE A 56 3.67 -38.83 -33.53
N VAL A 57 4.20 -38.48 -34.71
CA VAL A 57 5.61 -38.13 -34.89
C VAL A 57 5.97 -36.91 -34.04
N THR A 58 5.13 -35.87 -34.06
CA THR A 58 5.32 -34.66 -33.26
C THR A 58 5.25 -34.94 -31.75
N ALA A 59 4.29 -35.77 -31.32
CA ALA A 59 4.17 -36.18 -29.92
C ALA A 59 5.42 -36.95 -29.46
N VAL A 60 5.87 -37.93 -30.25
CA VAL A 60 7.08 -38.74 -29.97
C VAL A 60 8.32 -37.87 -29.89
N GLN A 61 8.47 -36.88 -30.79
CA GLN A 61 9.59 -35.93 -30.75
C GLN A 61 9.60 -35.06 -29.49
N ARG A 62 8.43 -34.83 -28.86
CA ARG A 62 8.32 -34.02 -27.63
C ARG A 62 8.55 -34.82 -26.35
N VAL A 63 8.43 -36.16 -26.40
CA VAL A 63 8.62 -37.04 -25.24
C VAL A 63 9.96 -36.80 -24.52
N PRO A 64 11.13 -36.71 -25.20
CA PRO A 64 12.40 -36.49 -24.52
C PRO A 64 12.43 -35.20 -23.70
N PHE A 65 11.85 -34.11 -24.23
CA PHE A 65 11.77 -32.83 -23.53
C PHE A 65 10.86 -32.89 -22.31
N ILE A 66 9.72 -33.58 -22.43
CA ILE A 66 8.78 -33.78 -21.31
C ILE A 66 9.46 -34.59 -20.20
N VAL A 67 10.10 -35.71 -20.57
CA VAL A 67 10.81 -36.58 -19.62
C VAL A 67 11.95 -35.81 -18.95
N HIS A 68 12.72 -35.02 -19.69
CA HIS A 68 13.80 -34.22 -19.12
C HIS A 68 13.26 -33.18 -18.13
N ARG A 69 12.19 -32.45 -18.50
CA ARG A 69 11.56 -31.48 -17.60
C ARG A 69 10.97 -32.15 -16.35
N MET A 70 10.35 -33.31 -16.48
CA MET A 70 9.87 -34.07 -15.32
C MET A 70 11.03 -34.53 -14.43
N SER A 71 12.13 -34.98 -15.04
CA SER A 71 13.36 -35.32 -14.32
C SER A 71 13.90 -34.12 -13.55
N ASP A 72 13.97 -32.93 -14.15
CA ASP A 72 14.45 -31.71 -13.48
C ASP A 72 13.54 -31.29 -12.31
N LEU A 73 12.22 -31.42 -12.49
CA LEU A 73 11.25 -31.09 -11.43
C LEU A 73 11.34 -32.04 -10.23
N LEU A 74 11.61 -33.32 -10.49
CA LEU A 74 11.72 -34.39 -9.50
C LEU A 74 13.13 -34.59 -8.95
N SER A 75 14.14 -33.98 -9.58
CA SER A 75 15.53 -34.07 -9.14
C SER A 75 15.71 -33.46 -7.75
N ALA A 76 16.78 -33.86 -7.06
CA ALA A 76 17.19 -33.23 -5.81
C ALA A 76 17.39 -31.72 -6.01
N GLY A 77 16.75 -30.90 -5.18
CA GLY A 77 16.69 -29.45 -5.33
C GLY A 77 15.77 -28.96 -6.46
N GLY A 78 15.02 -29.84 -7.10
CA GLY A 78 13.96 -29.53 -8.08
C GLY A 78 12.74 -28.89 -7.41
N ALA A 79 11.76 -28.47 -8.22
CA ALA A 79 10.60 -27.76 -7.70
C ALA A 79 9.70 -28.65 -6.81
N ILE A 80 9.56 -29.93 -7.16
CA ILE A 80 8.78 -30.88 -6.37
C ILE A 80 9.50 -31.23 -5.08
N ASP A 81 10.82 -31.47 -5.15
CA ASP A 81 11.65 -31.75 -3.98
C ASP A 81 11.67 -30.58 -2.99
N ARG A 82 11.75 -29.32 -3.46
CA ARG A 82 11.64 -28.15 -2.57
C ARG A 82 10.25 -27.93 -1.99
N LEU A 83 9.20 -28.50 -2.58
CA LEU A 83 7.85 -28.38 -2.07
C LEU A 83 7.54 -29.48 -1.06
N VAL A 84 7.87 -30.73 -1.39
CA VAL A 84 7.42 -31.93 -0.68
C VAL A 84 8.56 -32.70 0.01
N GLY A 85 9.82 -32.41 -0.35
CA GLY A 85 10.99 -33.04 0.29
C GLY A 85 11.09 -32.70 1.77
N GLU A 86 11.98 -33.39 2.48
CA GLU A 86 12.11 -33.32 3.95
C GLU A 86 12.38 -31.91 4.48
N GLN A 87 13.02 -31.04 3.69
CA GLN A 87 13.24 -29.63 4.06
C GLN A 87 12.41 -28.66 3.19
N GLY A 88 11.39 -29.21 2.55
CA GLY A 88 10.53 -28.50 1.63
C GLY A 88 9.61 -27.49 2.31
N ALA A 89 9.06 -26.59 1.50
CA ALA A 89 8.09 -25.60 1.99
C ALA A 89 6.87 -26.26 2.63
N GLY A 90 6.44 -27.42 2.13
CA GLY A 90 5.33 -28.19 2.72
C GLY A 90 5.63 -28.66 4.15
N HIS A 91 6.85 -29.18 4.41
CA HIS A 91 7.24 -29.60 5.75
C HIS A 91 7.31 -28.41 6.71
N ARG A 92 7.92 -27.29 6.30
CA ARG A 92 7.96 -26.07 7.12
C ARG A 92 6.58 -25.48 7.43
N VAL A 93 5.65 -25.60 6.48
CA VAL A 93 4.26 -25.19 6.74
C VAL A 93 3.61 -26.15 7.73
N ALA A 94 3.80 -27.46 7.59
CA ALA A 94 3.32 -28.43 8.57
C ALA A 94 3.85 -28.13 9.98
N ASP A 95 5.16 -27.88 10.13
CA ASP A 95 5.79 -27.52 11.41
C ASP A 95 5.17 -26.27 12.07
N LEU A 96 4.60 -25.36 11.26
CA LEU A 96 3.93 -24.17 11.77
C LEU A 96 2.63 -24.52 12.51
N PHE A 97 1.93 -25.55 12.02
CA PHE A 97 0.64 -26.05 12.52
C PHE A 97 0.77 -27.27 13.45
N ASP A 98 1.97 -27.81 13.62
CA ASP A 98 2.24 -28.87 14.58
C ASP A 98 1.93 -28.43 16.03
N GLU A 99 1.77 -29.42 16.90
CA GLU A 99 1.51 -29.20 18.33
C GLU A 99 2.63 -28.36 18.97
N ASP A 100 2.26 -27.30 19.69
CA ASP A 100 3.18 -26.27 20.20
C ASP A 100 3.95 -25.46 19.14
N GLY A 101 3.61 -25.64 17.86
CA GLY A 101 4.06 -24.83 16.74
C GLY A 101 3.67 -23.35 16.89
N PRO A 102 4.32 -22.44 16.14
CA PRO A 102 4.04 -21.01 16.23
C PRO A 102 2.57 -20.65 15.99
N VAL A 103 1.92 -21.28 15.01
CA VAL A 103 0.51 -21.01 14.70
C VAL A 103 -0.36 -21.59 15.81
N ASP A 104 -0.15 -22.87 16.16
CA ASP A 104 -0.90 -23.54 17.24
C ASP A 104 -0.85 -22.74 18.56
N ARG A 105 0.34 -22.29 18.98
CA ARG A 105 0.52 -21.48 20.19
C ARG A 105 -0.23 -20.14 20.16
N VAL A 106 -0.37 -19.54 18.99
CA VAL A 106 -1.07 -18.26 18.81
C VAL A 106 -2.58 -18.46 18.88
N ILE A 107 -3.10 -19.52 18.24
CA ILE A 107 -4.54 -19.79 18.09
C ILE A 107 -5.13 -20.59 19.25
N LYS A 108 -4.31 -21.30 20.03
CA LYS A 108 -4.80 -22.16 21.10
C LYS A 108 -5.63 -21.40 22.12
N PRO A 109 -6.55 -22.08 22.84
CA PRO A 109 -7.36 -21.44 23.89
C PRO A 109 -6.50 -20.74 24.93
N GLY A 110 -6.86 -19.51 25.28
CA GLY A 110 -6.09 -18.64 26.16
C GLY A 110 -4.83 -18.08 25.52
N GLY A 111 -4.56 -18.36 24.25
CA GLY A 111 -3.44 -17.84 23.47
C GLY A 111 -3.56 -16.35 23.12
N PRO A 112 -2.51 -15.74 22.55
CA PRO A 112 -2.49 -14.33 22.17
C PRO A 112 -3.67 -13.93 21.28
N LEU A 113 -3.99 -14.74 20.25
CA LEU A 113 -5.09 -14.41 19.33
C LEU A 113 -6.42 -14.45 20.06
N ASP A 114 -6.68 -15.53 20.80
CA ASP A 114 -7.89 -15.71 21.59
C ASP A 114 -8.08 -14.60 22.64
N ARG A 115 -7.02 -14.15 23.32
CA ARG A 115 -7.10 -12.99 24.22
C ARG A 115 -7.34 -11.67 23.50
N ALA A 116 -6.79 -11.51 22.29
CA ALA A 116 -6.96 -10.29 21.51
C ALA A 116 -8.40 -10.15 20.98
N THR A 117 -9.02 -11.27 20.58
CA THR A 117 -10.37 -11.33 19.99
C THR A 117 -11.48 -11.62 20.99
N ARG A 118 -11.16 -11.97 22.23
CA ARG A 118 -12.16 -12.15 23.31
C ARG A 118 -12.86 -10.82 23.59
N GLU A 119 -14.06 -10.91 24.15
CA GLU A 119 -14.84 -9.77 24.63
C GLU A 119 -14.03 -8.91 25.64
N GLY A 120 -14.06 -7.58 25.44
CA GLY A 120 -13.20 -6.62 26.13
C GLY A 120 -11.71 -6.71 25.73
N GLY A 121 -11.39 -7.49 24.69
CA GLY A 121 -10.05 -7.68 24.16
C GLY A 121 -9.54 -6.46 23.42
N ILE A 122 -8.27 -6.54 23.03
CA ILE A 122 -7.60 -5.42 22.36
C ILE A 122 -8.24 -5.11 21.00
N VAL A 123 -8.68 -6.13 20.26
CA VAL A 123 -9.33 -5.94 18.95
C VAL A 123 -10.61 -5.15 19.14
N GLU A 124 -11.47 -5.55 20.08
CA GLU A 124 -12.70 -4.84 20.37
C GLU A 124 -12.44 -3.41 20.86
N THR A 125 -11.43 -3.18 21.71
CA THR A 125 -11.07 -1.83 22.16
C THR A 125 -10.62 -0.92 20.99
N PHE A 126 -9.92 -1.48 20.02
CA PHE A 126 -9.52 -0.74 18.81
C PHE A 126 -10.71 -0.47 17.88
N THR A 127 -11.63 -1.42 17.74
CA THR A 127 -12.76 -1.35 16.80
C THR A 127 -14.08 -0.85 17.39
N ALA A 128 -14.14 -0.62 18.71
CA ALA A 128 -15.32 -0.12 19.40
C ALA A 128 -15.73 1.25 18.87
N GLU A 129 -17.00 1.57 19.03
CA GLU A 129 -17.52 2.93 18.84
C GLU A 129 -16.79 3.88 19.81
N ASP A 130 -16.30 5.01 19.28
CA ASP A 130 -15.38 5.94 19.99
C ASP A 130 -14.05 5.33 20.46
N GLY A 131 -13.70 4.16 19.92
CA GLY A 131 -12.44 3.47 20.13
C GLY A 131 -11.25 4.20 19.53
N VAL A 132 -10.07 3.61 19.68
CA VAL A 132 -8.81 4.25 19.25
C VAL A 132 -8.79 4.50 17.74
N MET A 133 -9.36 3.59 16.94
CA MET A 133 -9.43 3.77 15.48
C MET A 133 -10.36 4.91 15.08
N GLN A 134 -11.52 5.05 15.74
CA GLN A 134 -12.44 6.15 15.46
C GLN A 134 -11.81 7.50 15.79
N ARG A 135 -11.13 7.62 16.93
CA ARG A 135 -10.41 8.85 17.32
C ARG A 135 -9.30 9.22 16.33
N LEU A 136 -8.58 8.22 15.82
CA LEU A 136 -7.55 8.45 14.80
C LEU A 136 -8.17 8.90 13.47
N ALA A 137 -9.30 8.31 13.08
CA ALA A 137 -10.06 8.72 11.91
C ALA A 137 -10.58 10.16 12.05
N ASP A 138 -11.15 10.51 13.20
CA ASP A 138 -11.66 11.85 13.49
C ASP A 138 -10.53 12.90 13.49
N MET A 139 -9.37 12.56 14.05
CA MET A 139 -8.19 13.44 14.00
C MET A 139 -7.73 13.63 12.56
N THR A 140 -7.74 12.57 11.75
CA THR A 140 -7.38 12.66 10.32
C THR A 140 -8.38 13.53 9.56
N ASP A 141 -9.68 13.42 9.85
CA ASP A 141 -10.70 14.29 9.27
C ASP A 141 -10.51 15.75 9.69
N ALA A 142 -10.21 16.00 10.98
CA ALA A 142 -9.90 17.34 11.48
C ALA A 142 -8.66 17.94 10.78
N LEU A 143 -7.61 17.15 10.54
CA LEU A 143 -6.42 17.58 9.80
C LEU A 143 -6.75 17.87 8.33
N ASN A 144 -7.58 17.04 7.68
CA ASN A 144 -8.05 17.29 6.32
C ASN A 144 -8.87 18.58 6.23
N ARG A 145 -9.71 18.87 7.23
CA ARG A 145 -10.47 20.13 7.32
C ARG A 145 -9.57 21.35 7.54
N LEU A 146 -8.42 21.19 8.20
CA LEU A 146 -7.47 22.28 8.43
C LEU A 146 -6.65 22.62 7.17
N THR A 147 -6.45 21.65 6.28
CA THR A 147 -5.69 21.83 5.03
C THR A 147 -6.14 23.02 4.18
N PRO A 148 -7.45 23.21 3.86
CA PRO A 148 -7.90 24.40 3.12
C PRO A 148 -7.71 25.70 3.90
N THR A 149 -7.82 25.69 5.22
CA THR A 149 -7.55 26.87 6.06
C THR A 149 -6.08 27.29 5.97
N ILE A 150 -5.15 26.33 6.02
CA ILE A 150 -3.72 26.60 5.86
C ILE A 150 -3.43 27.16 4.46
N SER A 151 -4.06 26.62 3.41
CA SER A 151 -3.90 27.14 2.05
C SER A 151 -4.42 28.57 1.91
N ALA A 152 -5.59 28.88 2.49
CA ALA A 152 -6.15 30.22 2.50
C ALA A 152 -5.29 31.22 3.29
N MET A 153 -4.67 30.79 4.40
CA MET A 153 -3.73 31.61 5.15
C MET A 153 -2.47 31.90 4.33
N ASN A 154 -1.92 30.89 3.64
CA ASN A 154 -0.77 31.08 2.77
C ASN A 154 -1.07 32.07 1.63
N GLN A 155 -2.25 31.99 1.02
CA GLN A 155 -2.68 32.93 -0.01
C GLN A 155 -2.77 34.37 0.51
N ARG A 156 -3.30 34.56 1.72
CA ARG A 156 -3.36 35.89 2.35
C ARG A 156 -1.98 36.49 2.62
N ILE A 157 -0.98 35.67 2.92
CA ILE A 157 0.40 36.15 3.08
C ILE A 157 0.91 36.72 1.75
N VAL A 158 0.67 36.03 0.65
CA VAL A 158 1.01 36.49 -0.71
C VAL A 158 0.25 37.77 -1.07
N ASP A 159 -1.05 37.85 -0.74
CA ASP A 159 -1.85 39.06 -1.01
C ASP A 159 -1.35 40.28 -0.21
N ILE A 160 -0.92 40.07 1.04
CA ILE A 160 -0.33 41.13 1.87
C ILE A 160 1.00 41.62 1.28
N GLU A 161 1.83 40.74 0.74
CA GLU A 161 3.06 41.15 0.03
C GLU A 161 2.72 42.02 -1.18
N GLY A 162 1.65 41.68 -1.92
CA GLY A 162 1.13 42.52 -3.01
C GLY A 162 0.68 43.90 -2.54
N VAL A 163 -0.08 43.98 -1.43
CA VAL A 163 -0.54 45.24 -0.84
C VAL A 163 0.62 46.08 -0.31
N VAL A 164 1.59 45.47 0.36
CA VAL A 164 2.78 46.16 0.89
C VAL A 164 3.66 46.65 -0.26
N GLY A 165 3.83 45.87 -1.33
CA GLY A 165 4.51 46.29 -2.54
C GLY A 165 3.83 47.50 -3.19
N ALA A 166 2.51 47.44 -3.38
CA ALA A 166 1.73 48.56 -3.92
C ALA A 166 1.80 49.80 -3.01
N ALA A 167 1.71 49.63 -1.69
CA ALA A 167 1.82 50.72 -0.72
C ALA A 167 3.19 51.40 -0.76
N ASN A 168 4.28 50.64 -0.87
CA ASN A 168 5.64 51.18 -1.03
C ASN A 168 5.80 51.95 -2.35
N THR A 169 5.10 51.53 -3.41
CA THR A 169 5.12 52.23 -4.70
C THR A 169 4.39 53.57 -4.64
N VAL A 170 3.39 53.71 -3.77
CA VAL A 170 2.62 54.95 -3.55
C VAL A 170 3.30 55.87 -2.53
N ALA A 171 4.15 55.33 -1.65
CA ALA A 171 4.82 56.08 -0.59
C ALA A 171 5.74 57.19 -1.13
N GLU A 172 6.42 56.96 -2.23
CA GLU A 172 7.34 57.93 -2.85
C GLU A 172 6.57 59.12 -3.48
N PRO A 173 5.54 58.93 -4.33
CA PRO A 173 4.70 60.02 -4.84
C PRO A 173 3.98 60.84 -3.75
N VAL A 174 3.49 60.19 -2.69
CA VAL A 174 2.81 60.88 -1.58
C VAL A 174 3.81 61.72 -0.78
N GLY A 175 5.03 61.23 -0.58
CA GLY A 175 6.12 61.96 0.07
C GLY A 175 6.52 63.23 -0.70
N ASP A 176 6.61 63.13 -2.03
CA ASP A 176 6.90 64.27 -2.91
C ASP A 176 5.77 65.30 -2.91
N LEU A 177 4.52 64.84 -2.90
CA LEU A 177 3.36 65.73 -2.81
C LEU A 177 3.32 66.47 -1.46
N LEU A 178 3.60 65.77 -0.36
CA LEU A 178 3.72 66.38 0.97
C LEU A 178 4.87 67.40 1.06
N SER A 179 5.99 67.11 0.40
CA SER A 179 7.16 68.00 0.39
C SER A 179 6.96 69.24 -0.49
N SER A 180 6.07 69.17 -1.48
CA SER A 180 5.72 70.29 -2.36
C SER A 180 4.56 71.16 -1.85
N LEU A 181 3.87 70.75 -0.77
CA LEU A 181 2.79 71.54 -0.18
C LEU A 181 3.30 72.83 0.48
N PRO A 182 2.60 73.98 0.27
CA PRO A 182 2.95 75.23 0.94
C PRO A 182 2.81 75.12 2.46
N LYS A 183 3.73 75.76 3.21
CA LYS A 183 3.77 75.73 4.69
C LYS A 183 2.46 76.16 5.38
N PHE A 184 1.65 77.00 4.74
CA PHE A 184 0.36 77.40 5.30
C PHE A 184 -0.67 76.26 5.30
N ALA A 185 -0.63 75.36 4.31
CA ALA A 185 -1.54 74.23 4.19
C ALA A 185 -1.22 73.11 5.20
N LEU A 186 0.06 72.86 5.46
CA LEU A 186 0.49 71.92 6.51
C LEU A 186 0.10 72.42 7.91
N ARG A 187 0.15 73.74 8.12
CA ARG A 187 -0.25 74.37 9.39
C ARG A 187 -1.75 74.21 9.65
N THR A 188 -2.62 74.51 8.68
CA THR A 188 -4.07 74.32 8.82
C THR A 188 -4.44 72.86 9.06
N ALA A 189 -3.82 71.90 8.37
CA ALA A 189 -4.04 70.48 8.61
C ALA A 189 -3.65 70.06 10.05
N SER A 190 -2.51 70.56 10.55
CA SER A 190 -2.08 70.30 11.92
C SER A 190 -3.00 70.92 12.98
N GLU A 191 -3.55 72.10 12.70
CA GLU A 191 -4.51 72.77 13.58
C GLU A 191 -5.86 72.04 13.62
N VAL A 192 -6.33 71.52 12.48
CA VAL A 192 -7.55 70.71 12.41
C VAL A 192 -7.39 69.37 13.14
N ALA A 193 -6.26 68.67 12.94
CA ALA A 193 -5.97 67.43 13.65
C ALA A 193 -5.84 67.65 15.18
N ARG A 194 -5.25 68.78 15.57
CA ARG A 194 -5.14 69.19 16.98
C ARG A 194 -6.48 69.59 17.59
N ALA A 195 -7.35 70.24 16.82
CA ALA A 195 -8.71 70.56 17.22
C ALA A 195 -9.60 69.31 17.37
N ALA A 196 -9.39 68.30 16.51
CA ALA A 196 -10.08 67.02 16.60
C ALA A 196 -9.63 66.16 17.81
N GLY A 197 -8.40 66.35 18.30
CA GLY A 197 -7.85 65.66 19.47
C GLY A 197 -8.13 66.33 20.82
N GLN A 198 -8.84 67.48 20.87
CA GLN A 198 -9.10 68.23 22.10
C GLN A 198 -10.42 67.74 22.76
N PRO A 199 -10.45 67.32 24.04
CA PRO A 199 -11.70 66.92 24.70
C PRO A 199 -12.65 68.12 24.90
N PRO A 200 -13.98 67.92 24.89
CA PRO A 200 -14.95 69.02 24.96
C PRO A 200 -14.84 69.80 26.28
N ARG A 201 -14.93 71.13 26.21
CA ARG A 201 -14.91 72.02 27.40
C ARG A 201 -16.13 71.70 28.29
N ARG A 202 -15.88 71.33 29.56
CA ARG A 202 -16.93 71.11 30.57
C ARG A 202 -17.74 72.40 30.79
N ALA A 203 -19.07 72.28 30.74
CA ALA A 203 -19.99 73.32 31.14
C ALA A 203 -19.93 73.54 32.67
N ARG A 204 -20.02 74.81 33.08
CA ARG A 204 -20.02 75.26 34.48
C ARG A 204 -21.29 74.75 35.19
N PRO A 205 -21.21 74.12 36.38
CA PRO A 205 -22.41 73.62 37.06
C PRO A 205 -23.24 74.79 37.60
N ALA A 206 -24.56 74.73 37.37
CA ALA A 206 -25.54 75.56 38.06
C ALA A 206 -25.70 75.05 39.51
N ALA A 207 -25.85 75.98 40.45
CA ALA A 207 -26.06 75.67 41.87
C ALA A 207 -27.33 74.84 42.05
N VAL A 208 -27.19 73.67 42.68
CA VAL A 208 -28.31 72.84 43.13
C VAL A 208 -28.78 73.40 44.47
N VAL A 209 -30.08 73.65 44.56
CA VAL A 209 -30.78 74.14 45.75
C VAL A 209 -30.99 72.95 46.70
N ASP A 210 -30.77 73.17 47.99
CA ASP A 210 -30.95 72.20 49.07
C ASP A 210 -32.36 71.56 49.04
N ALA A 211 -32.41 70.23 49.06
CA ALA A 211 -33.60 69.46 49.38
C ALA A 211 -33.36 68.70 50.68
N GLU A 212 -34.27 68.95 51.61
CA GLU A 212 -34.32 68.51 53.00
C GLU A 212 -34.26 66.98 53.16
N VAL A 213 -33.40 66.52 54.07
CA VAL A 213 -33.19 65.11 54.40
C VAL A 213 -34.24 64.70 55.44
N ALA A 214 -35.23 63.91 55.03
CA ALA A 214 -36.10 63.21 55.97
C ALA A 214 -35.40 61.95 56.48
N GLU A 215 -35.16 61.92 57.80
CA GLU A 215 -34.59 60.81 58.56
C GLU A 215 -35.39 59.51 58.36
N ILE A 216 -34.69 58.43 57.99
CA ILE A 216 -35.24 57.08 58.09
C ILE A 216 -34.71 56.48 59.38
N GLU A 217 -35.61 56.35 60.35
CA GLU A 217 -35.41 55.72 61.64
C GLU A 217 -35.09 54.22 61.46
N VAL A 218 -33.88 53.81 61.82
CA VAL A 218 -33.46 52.40 61.88
C VAL A 218 -33.71 51.91 63.30
N THR A 219 -34.82 51.23 63.52
CA THR A 219 -35.05 50.46 64.75
C THR A 219 -34.29 49.13 64.65
N ASP A 220 -33.24 49.02 65.44
CA ASP A 220 -32.57 47.76 65.81
C ASP A 220 -32.90 47.46 67.27
N VAL A 221 -33.62 46.38 67.56
CA VAL A 221 -33.49 45.66 68.84
C VAL A 221 -33.77 44.17 68.62
N ARG A 222 -32.68 43.40 68.51
CA ARG A 222 -32.34 42.25 69.38
C ARG A 222 -33.46 41.43 70.04
N ASP A 223 -33.33 40.11 69.84
CA ASP A 223 -33.21 39.09 70.89
C ASP A 223 -34.41 38.82 71.81
N ALA A 224 -35.04 37.66 71.61
CA ALA A 224 -35.60 36.86 72.70
C ALA A 224 -35.57 35.38 72.26
N GLY A 225 -34.62 34.64 72.82
CA GLY A 225 -34.74 33.19 72.95
C GLY A 225 -35.75 32.79 74.03
N ASP A 226 -35.92 31.47 74.11
CA ASP A 226 -36.54 30.68 75.18
C ASP A 226 -38.07 30.49 75.12
N HIS A 227 -38.50 29.38 74.50
CA HIS A 227 -39.16 28.23 75.15
C HIS A 227 -39.52 27.14 74.14
#